data_AF-A0A387FZ99-F1
#
_entry.id   AF-A0A387FZ99-F1
#
_cell.length_a   1.000
_cell.length_b   1.000
_cell.length_c   1.000
_cell.angle_alpha   90.00
_cell.angle_beta   90.00
_cell.angle_gamma   90.00
#
_symmetry.space_group_name_H-M   'P 1'
#
loop_
_entity.id
_entity.type
_entity.pdbx_description
1 polymer ?
#
loop_
_entity_poly.entity_id
_entity_poly.type
_entity_poly.pdbx_seq_one_letter_code
_entity_poly.pdbx_strand_id
1 'polypeptide(L)' 'MVSRSIPHEYFVLNGTRGVGPVVGHVRGNPIRGSVIDRNGSRYHFVGMAVRDRRGRLDVISLRRGEWIVAPDLIYEEA' A
#
# COMPACT_ATOMS: atom_id res chain seq x y z
N MET A 1 29.38 0.52 11.08
CA MET A 1 29.48 1.41 9.90
C MET A 1 28.11 1.41 9.22
N VAL A 2 27.40 2.53 9.30
CA VAL A 2 26.08 2.75 8.68
C VAL A 2 26.33 3.32 7.28
N SER A 3 25.41 3.06 6.33
CA SER A 3 25.28 3.64 4.96
C SER A 3 25.59 2.61 3.86
N ARG A 4 24.72 2.26 2.91
CA ARG A 4 23.62 3.00 2.27
C ARG A 4 22.42 2.08 2.03
N SER A 5 21.42 2.12 2.91
CA SER A 5 20.08 1.63 2.57
C SER A 5 19.55 2.61 1.53
N ILE A 6 19.63 2.23 0.26
CA ILE A 6 18.94 2.93 -0.82
C ILE A 6 17.47 2.92 -0.39
N PRO A 7 16.85 4.07 -0.08
CA PRO A 7 15.43 4.08 0.19
C PRO A 7 14.81 3.76 -1.17
N HIS A 8 14.41 2.51 -1.37
CA HIS A 8 13.46 2.19 -2.41
C HIS A 8 12.33 3.18 -2.20
N GLU A 9 12.08 4.03 -3.19
CA GLU A 9 11.12 5.12 -3.11
C GLU A 9 9.84 4.58 -2.46
N TYR A 10 9.57 5.05 -1.25
CA TYR A 10 8.37 4.67 -0.52
C TYR A 10 7.23 5.39 -1.19
N PHE A 11 6.63 4.68 -2.13
CA PHE A 11 5.50 5.12 -2.93
C PHE A 11 4.21 4.98 -2.09
N VAL A 12 4.11 5.82 -1.06
CA VAL A 12 2.90 5.92 -0.22
C VAL A 12 1.87 6.72 -1.00
N LEU A 13 0.77 6.07 -1.37
CA LEU A 13 -0.37 6.70 -2.03
C LEU A 13 -1.21 7.43 -0.98
N ASN A 14 -1.04 8.75 -0.91
CA ASN A 14 -1.82 9.62 -0.04
C ASN A 14 -3.00 10.24 -0.79
N GLY A 15 -4.16 10.28 -0.12
CA GLY A 15 -5.37 10.92 -0.66
C GLY A 15 -6.03 10.14 -1.79
N THR A 16 -5.94 8.81 -1.75
CA THR A 16 -6.67 7.93 -2.66
C THR A 16 -8.16 7.90 -2.35
N ARG A 17 -8.98 7.84 -3.39
CA ARG A 17 -10.43 7.64 -3.28
C ARG A 17 -10.74 6.16 -3.47
N GLY A 18 -11.37 5.56 -2.45
CA GLY A 18 -11.90 4.20 -2.55
C GLY A 18 -13.01 4.09 -3.59
N VAL A 19 -12.88 3.13 -4.51
CA VAL A 19 -13.87 2.86 -5.57
C VAL A 19 -14.23 1.38 -5.59
N GLY A 20 -15.51 1.10 -5.83
CA GLY A 20 -16.02 -0.27 -5.92
C GLY A 20 -16.33 -0.90 -4.55
N PRO A 21 -16.50 -2.23 -4.54
CA PRO A 21 -16.96 -2.95 -3.37
C PRO A 21 -15.94 -2.92 -2.24
N VAL A 22 -16.43 -3.06 -1.01
CA VAL A 22 -15.59 -3.32 0.15
C VAL A 22 -15.24 -4.80 0.14
N VAL A 23 -13.94 -5.11 0.08
CA VAL A 23 -13.43 -6.50 0.02
C VAL A 23 -13.06 -7.05 1.40
N GLY A 24 -13.07 -6.20 2.43
CA GLY A 24 -12.80 -6.61 3.80
C GLY A 24 -12.74 -5.42 4.74
N HIS A 25 -12.39 -5.67 6.00
CA HIS A 25 -12.16 -4.63 7.00
C HIS A 25 -10.84 -4.91 7.72
N VAL A 26 -10.02 -3.87 7.90
CA VAL A 26 -8.79 -3.92 8.71
C VAL A 26 -8.93 -2.94 9.86
N ARG A 27 -8.86 -3.43 11.10
CA ARG A 27 -9.01 -2.60 12.32
C ARG A 27 -10.26 -1.72 12.30
N GLY A 28 -11.37 -2.23 11.76
CA GLY A 28 -12.64 -1.50 11.61
C GLY A 28 -12.72 -0.58 10.39
N ASN A 29 -11.63 -0.38 9.64
CA ASN A 29 -11.62 0.43 8.42
C ASN A 29 -11.94 -0.45 7.19
N PRO A 30 -12.86 -0.01 6.31
CA PRO A 30 -13.19 -0.76 5.10
C PRO A 30 -12.03 -0.76 4.10
N ILE A 31 -11.72 -1.94 3.56
CA ILE A 31 -10.77 -2.15 2.47
C ILE A 31 -11.55 -2.12 1.17
N ARG A 32 -11.16 -1.25 0.25
CA ARG A 32 -11.82 -1.12 -1.05
C ARG A 32 -11.10 -2.01 -2.06
N GLY A 33 -11.85 -2.69 -2.93
CA GLY A 33 -11.25 -3.54 -3.95
C GLY A 33 -10.39 -2.76 -4.96
N SER A 34 -10.68 -1.47 -5.12
CA SER A 34 -9.86 -0.56 -5.90
C SER A 34 -9.76 0.82 -5.25
N VAL A 35 -8.70 1.53 -5.57
CA VAL A 35 -8.54 2.94 -5.25
C VAL A 35 -8.12 3.74 -6.48
N ILE A 36 -8.42 5.03 -6.49
CA ILE A 36 -7.97 5.97 -7.52
C ILE A 36 -7.15 7.05 -6.84
N ASP A 37 -5.99 7.42 -7.41
CA ASP A 37 -5.17 8.53 -6.91
C ASP A 37 -5.70 9.91 -7.35
N ARG A 38 -4.94 10.97 -7.08
CA ARG A 38 -5.32 12.32 -7.50
C ARG A 38 -5.14 12.58 -9.00
N ASN A 39 -4.32 11.78 -9.67
CA ASN A 39 -4.06 11.87 -11.09
C ASN A 39 -5.06 11.07 -11.93
N GLY A 40 -5.92 10.28 -11.27
CA GLY A 40 -6.89 9.40 -11.91
C GLY A 40 -6.38 7.98 -12.17
N SER A 41 -5.16 7.65 -11.75
CA SER A 41 -4.60 6.31 -11.85
C SER A 41 -5.33 5.35 -10.91
N ARG A 42 -5.63 4.15 -11.42
CA ARG A 42 -6.40 3.14 -10.70
C ARG A 42 -5.47 2.06 -10.17
N TYR A 43 -5.78 1.58 -8.97
CA TYR A 43 -5.05 0.51 -8.32
C TYR A 43 -6.00 -0.54 -7.75
N HIS A 44 -5.58 -1.80 -7.75
CA HIS A 44 -6.32 -2.95 -7.24
C HIS A 44 -5.71 -3.47 -5.94
N PHE A 45 -6.57 -3.82 -4.98
CA PHE A 45 -6.12 -4.38 -3.72
C PHE A 45 -5.51 -5.78 -3.94
N VAL A 46 -4.26 -5.96 -3.53
CA VAL A 46 -3.53 -7.23 -3.69
C VAL A 46 -3.12 -7.86 -2.36
N GLY A 47 -3.07 -7.09 -1.27
CA GLY A 47 -2.71 -7.65 0.03
C GLY A 47 -2.50 -6.63 1.13
N MET A 48 -1.97 -7.10 2.25
CA MET A 48 -1.57 -6.26 3.37
C MET A 48 -0.06 -6.28 3.52
N ALA A 49 0.51 -5.12 3.85
CA ALA A 49 1.90 -5.01 4.14
C ALA A 49 2.20 -5.67 5.49
N VAL A 50 3.15 -6.60 5.49
CA VAL A 50 3.61 -7.26 6.70
C VAL A 50 4.52 -6.30 7.46
N ARG A 51 4.43 -6.28 8.78
CA ARG A 51 5.38 -5.55 9.64
C ARG A 51 6.43 -6.51 10.16
N ASP A 52 7.70 -6.09 10.16
CA ASP A 52 8.79 -6.83 10.79
C ASP A 52 8.57 -6.90 12.33
N ARG A 53 9.39 -7.71 13.02
CA ARG A 53 9.35 -7.84 14.49
C ARG A 53 9.57 -6.53 15.24
N ARG A 54 10.05 -5.47 14.57
CA ARG A 54 10.25 -4.13 15.12
C ARG A 54 9.12 -3.17 14.73
N GLY A 55 8.04 -3.68 14.11
CA GLY A 55 6.86 -2.91 13.71
C GLY A 55 7.05 -2.08 12.44
N ARG A 56 8.20 -2.19 11.76
CA ARG A 56 8.46 -1.48 10.50
C ARG A 56 7.81 -2.25 9.36
N LEU A 57 7.24 -1.54 8.39
CA LEU A 57 6.73 -2.18 7.18
C LEU A 57 7.87 -2.94 6.49
N ASP A 58 7.61 -4.19 6.15
CA ASP A 58 8.52 -5.01 5.35
C ASP A 58 8.39 -4.61 3.88
N VAL A 59 9.09 -3.53 3.55
CA VAL A 59 9.09 -2.92 2.21
C VAL A 59 10.00 -3.69 1.25
N ILE A 60 10.87 -4.57 1.76
CA ILE A 60 11.73 -5.42 0.93
C ILE A 60 10.90 -6.43 0.13
N SER A 61 9.74 -6.82 0.66
CA SER A 61 8.82 -7.76 0.02
C SER A 61 7.94 -7.13 -1.06
N LEU A 62 7.95 -5.79 -1.23
CA LEU A 62 7.15 -5.13 -2.26
C LEU A 62 7.73 -5.34 -3.65
N ARG A 63 6.85 -5.64 -4.59
CA ARG A 63 7.16 -5.76 -6.01
C ARG A 63 7.06 -4.40 -6.70
N ARG A 64 7.74 -4.27 -7.84
CA ARG A 64 7.60 -3.09 -8.70
C ARG A 64 6.14 -2.97 -9.15
N GLY A 65 5.53 -1.80 -8.95
CA GLY A 65 4.11 -1.54 -9.27
C GLY A 65 3.17 -1.73 -8.08
N GLU A 66 3.66 -2.23 -6.95
CA GLU A 66 2.92 -2.26 -5.69
C GLU A 66 3.13 -0.97 -4.89
N TRP A 67 2.05 -0.50 -4.29
CA TRP A 67 1.95 0.76 -3.57
C TRP A 67 1.34 0.54 -2.19
N ILE A 68 1.89 1.23 -1.19
CA ILE A 68 1.35 1.17 0.17
C ILE A 68 0.31 2.27 0.34
N VAL A 69 -0.89 1.87 0.76
CA VAL A 69 -1.98 2.75 1.17
C VAL A 69 -2.22 2.57 2.66
N ALA A 70 -2.34 3.67 3.41
CA ALA A 70 -2.62 3.60 4.83
C ALA A 70 -3.94 2.83 5.12
N PRO A 71 -4.02 2.02 6.19
CA PRO A 71 -3.01 1.90 7.25
C PRO A 71 -1.85 0.93 6.97
N ASP A 72 -2.04 -0.12 6.17
CA ASP A 72 -1.04 -1.17 5.86
C ASP A 72 -1.50 -1.99 4.63
N LEU A 73 -2.14 -1.34 3.65
CA LEU A 73 -2.72 -2.01 2.49
C LEU A 73 -1.76 -1.91 1.29
N ILE A 74 -1.68 -2.98 0.51
CA ILE A 74 -0.92 -3.02 -0.73
C ILE A 74 -1.91 -3.01 -1.89
N TYR A 75 -1.68 -2.09 -2.82
CA TYR A 75 -2.39 -2.04 -4.09
C TYR A 75 -1.41 -2.09 -5.25
N GLU A 76 -1.80 -2.70 -6.36
CA GLU A 76 -1.04 -2.74 -7.60
C GLU A 76 -1.70 -1.85 -8.65
N GLU A 77 -0.91 -1.17 -9.49
CA GLU A 77 -1.43 -0.40 -10.62
C GLU A 77 -2.19 -1.31 -11.60
N ALA A 78 -3.39 -0.85 -12.03
CA ALA A 78 -4.30 -1.59 -12.90
C ALA A 78 -3.88 -1.59 -14.38
#